data_AF-A0A955TUB2-F1
#
_entry.id   AF-A0A955TUB2-F1
#
_cell.length_a   1.000
_cell.length_b   1.000
_cell.length_c   1.000
_cell.angle_alpha   90.00
_cell.angle_beta   90.00
_cell.angle_gamma   90.00
#
_symmetry.space_group_name_H-M   'P 1'
#
loop_
_entity.id
_entity.type
_entity.pdbx_description
1 polymer ?
#
loop_
_entity_poly.entity_id
_entity_poly.type
_entity_poly.pdbx_seq_one_letter_code
_entity_poly.pdbx_strand_id
1 'polypeptide(L)'
;LYILDEPTTGLHQEDIKKLLLVLNRLVDAGNTVVLVEHHLDIMKCSDWIIDLGPGGGERGGQIVAEGRPEEIAKHPHSQTGRYLRPLLGK
;
A
#
# COMPACT_ATOMS: atom_id res chain seq x y z
N LEU A 1 -4.58 2.96 -16.98
CA LEU A 1 -4.92 3.12 -15.55
C LEU A 1 -5.75 1.92 -15.13
N TYR A 2 -5.27 1.15 -14.16
CA TYR A 2 -5.98 0.04 -13.54
C TYR A 2 -6.27 0.40 -12.09
N ILE A 3 -7.49 0.14 -11.62
CA ILE A 3 -7.89 0.36 -10.23
C ILE A 3 -8.41 -0.96 -9.69
N LEU A 4 -7.86 -1.43 -8.58
CA LEU A 4 -8.27 -2.68 -7.93
C LEU A 4 -8.58 -2.41 -6.46
N ASP A 5 -9.65 -3.03 -5.98
CA ASP A 5 -10.12 -2.93 -4.60
C ASP A 5 -9.82 -4.24 -3.86
N GLU A 6 -8.90 -4.17 -2.90
CA GLU A 6 -8.42 -5.29 -2.07
C GLU A 6 -8.15 -6.61 -2.83
N PRO A 7 -7.30 -6.60 -3.88
CA PRO A 7 -7.07 -7.78 -4.72
C PRO A 7 -6.37 -8.93 -3.98
N THR A 8 -5.83 -8.71 -2.78
CA THR A 8 -5.26 -9.78 -1.95
C THR A 8 -6.30 -10.57 -1.14
N THR A 9 -7.57 -10.18 -1.15
CA THR A 9 -8.63 -10.85 -0.38
C THR A 9 -8.71 -12.34 -0.71
N GLY A 10 -8.52 -13.18 0.30
CA GLY A 10 -8.59 -14.64 0.19
C GLY A 10 -7.35 -15.30 -0.42
N LEU A 11 -6.30 -14.54 -0.74
CA LEU A 11 -5.04 -15.09 -1.26
C LEU A 11 -4.12 -15.58 -0.15
N HIS A 12 -3.46 -16.72 -0.39
CA HIS A 12 -2.35 -17.16 0.45
C HIS A 12 -1.12 -16.24 0.24
N GLN A 13 -0.21 -16.17 1.22
CA GLN A 13 0.98 -15.28 1.13
C GLN A 13 1.83 -15.53 -0.12
N GLU A 14 1.91 -16.77 -0.60
CA GLU A 14 2.62 -17.10 -1.84
C GLU A 14 1.91 -16.58 -3.09
N ASP A 15 0.58 -16.51 -3.08
CA ASP A 15 -0.20 -16.01 -4.19
C ASP A 15 -0.15 -14.47 -4.27
N ILE A 16 -0.01 -13.79 -3.13
CA ILE A 16 0.29 -12.35 -3.08
C ILE A 16 1.59 -12.04 -3.83
N LYS A 17 2.63 -12.86 -3.69
CA LYS A 17 3.89 -12.70 -4.44
C LYS A 17 3.69 -12.87 -5.95
N LYS A 18 2.86 -13.84 -6.37
CA LYS A 18 2.51 -14.04 -7.79
C LYS A 18 1.70 -12.87 -8.33
N LEU A 19 0.76 -12.34 -7.55
CA LEU A 19 -0.02 -11.16 -7.89
C LEU A 19 0.91 -9.95 -8.10
N LEU A 20 1.82 -9.68 -7.16
CA LEU A 20 2.82 -8.61 -7.30
C LEU A 20 3.63 -8.71 -8.59
N LEU A 21 4.05 -9.91 -8.99
CA LEU A 21 4.75 -10.11 -10.26
C LEU A 21 3.91 -9.69 -11.48
N VAL A 22 2.59 -9.95 -11.45
CA VAL A 22 1.68 -9.54 -12.53
C VAL A 22 1.45 -8.03 -12.52
N LEU A 23 1.24 -7.45 -11.33
CA LEU A 23 1.04 -6.01 -11.19
C LEU A 23 2.27 -5.22 -11.67
N ASN A 24 3.48 -5.67 -11.29
CA ASN A 24 4.72 -5.05 -11.76
C ASN A 24 4.87 -5.13 -13.28
N ARG A 25 4.49 -6.25 -13.92
CA ARG A 25 4.51 -6.33 -15.39
C ARG A 25 3.56 -5.33 -16.06
N LEU A 26 2.43 -5.01 -15.44
CA LEU A 26 1.53 -3.97 -15.94
C LEU A 26 2.19 -2.59 -15.84
N VAL A 27 2.87 -2.32 -14.72
CA VAL A 27 3.62 -1.08 -14.50
C VAL A 27 4.78 -0.95 -15.49
N ASP A 28 5.58 -2.01 -15.68
CA ASP A 28 6.69 -2.07 -16.63
C ASP A 28 6.24 -1.82 -18.08
N ALA A 29 5.01 -2.21 -18.41
CA ALA A 29 4.38 -1.94 -19.71
C ALA A 29 3.88 -0.48 -19.87
N GLY A 30 4.15 0.40 -18.90
CA GLY A 30 3.79 1.82 -18.92
C GLY A 30 2.40 2.13 -18.35
N ASN A 31 1.76 1.17 -17.67
CA ASN A 31 0.45 1.41 -17.07
C ASN A 31 0.57 1.88 -15.62
N THR A 32 -0.33 2.78 -15.20
CA THR A 32 -0.52 3.08 -13.78
C THR A 32 -1.49 2.08 -13.15
N VAL A 33 -1.13 1.55 -11.98
CA VAL A 33 -1.97 0.68 -11.15
C VAL A 33 -2.23 1.39 -9.82
N VAL A 34 -3.49 1.50 -9.43
CA VAL A 34 -3.93 2.05 -8.14
C VAL A 34 -4.64 0.94 -7.37
N LEU A 35 -4.23 0.72 -6.12
CA LEU A 35 -4.73 -0.35 -5.29
C LEU A 35 -5.29 0.24 -4.00
N VAL A 36 -6.45 -0.23 -3.56
CA VAL A 36 -6.88 -0.16 -2.15
C VAL A 36 -6.41 -1.44 -1.49
N GLU A 37 -5.60 -1.34 -0.44
CA GLU A 37 -4.98 -2.49 0.19
C GLU A 37 -4.77 -2.28 1.68
N HIS A 38 -4.69 -3.40 2.40
CA HIS A 38 -4.30 -3.46 3.81
C HIS A 38 -3.11 -4.42 4.03
N HIS A 39 -2.69 -5.17 3.00
CA HIS A 39 -1.57 -6.10 3.12
C HIS A 39 -0.21 -5.40 3.02
N LEU A 40 0.59 -5.48 4.09
CA LEU A 40 1.87 -4.77 4.19
C LEU A 40 2.90 -5.19 3.13
N ASP A 41 2.85 -6.43 2.64
CA ASP A 41 3.72 -6.87 1.54
C ASP A 41 3.44 -6.17 0.21
N ILE A 42 2.21 -5.70 -0.03
CA ILE A 42 1.91 -4.86 -1.19
C ILE A 42 2.42 -3.45 -0.93
N MET A 43 2.09 -2.87 0.23
CA MET A 43 2.46 -1.51 0.58
C MET A 43 3.97 -1.29 0.53
N LYS A 44 4.77 -2.21 1.09
CA LYS A 44 6.24 -2.08 1.08
C LYS A 44 6.86 -2.11 -0.34
N CYS A 45 6.15 -2.69 -1.31
CA CYS A 45 6.61 -2.84 -2.68
C CYS A 45 6.05 -1.75 -3.61
N SER A 46 5.18 -0.87 -3.10
CA SER A 46 4.56 0.19 -3.89
C SER A 46 5.50 1.37 -4.12
N ASP A 47 5.38 2.03 -5.26
CA ASP A 47 6.15 3.24 -5.56
C ASP A 47 5.67 4.47 -4.75
N TRP A 48 4.38 4.48 -4.40
CA TRP A 48 3.72 5.58 -3.70
C TRP A 48 2.52 5.07 -2.88
N ILE A 49 2.32 5.65 -1.71
CA ILE A 49 1.22 5.35 -0.79
C ILE A 49 0.48 6.65 -0.47
N ILE A 50 -0.85 6.58 -0.42
CA ILE A 50 -1.72 7.60 0.15
C ILE A 50 -2.39 6.98 1.38
N ASP A 51 -2.03 7.46 2.58
CA ASP A 51 -2.57 6.97 3.84
C ASP A 51 -3.79 7.79 4.26
N LEU A 52 -4.93 7.11 4.44
CA LEU A 52 -6.19 7.72 4.82
C LEU A 52 -6.51 7.44 6.29
N GLY A 53 -7.06 8.42 6.99
CA GLY A 53 -7.40 8.28 8.40
C GLY A 53 -7.84 9.60 9.02
N PRO A 54 -7.53 9.85 10.32
CA PRO A 54 -6.78 8.99 11.27
C PRO A 54 -7.57 7.78 11.82
N GLY A 55 -8.88 7.70 11.56
CA GLY A 55 -9.73 6.55 11.89
C GLY A 55 -10.74 6.25 10.78
N GLY A 56 -11.69 5.36 11.05
CA GLY A 56 -12.80 5.08 10.14
C GLY A 56 -14.02 5.98 10.36
N GLY A 57 -14.90 6.05 9.37
CA GLY A 57 -16.18 6.79 9.43
C GLY A 57 -15.97 8.29 9.61
N GLU A 58 -16.71 8.91 10.54
CA GLU A 58 -16.64 10.36 10.84
C GLU A 58 -15.27 10.83 11.33
N ARG A 59 -14.42 9.91 11.82
CA ARG A 59 -13.04 10.19 12.26
C ARG A 59 -12.00 9.96 11.16
N GLY A 60 -12.46 9.72 9.93
CA GLY A 60 -11.64 9.44 8.76
C GLY A 60 -11.77 10.49 7.66
N GLY A 61 -11.45 10.08 6.43
CA GLY A 61 -11.66 10.89 5.22
C GLY A 61 -10.60 11.96 4.98
N GLN A 62 -9.49 11.95 5.72
CA GLN A 62 -8.38 12.88 5.54
C GLN A 62 -7.14 12.13 5.03
N ILE A 63 -6.35 12.81 4.21
CA ILE A 63 -4.99 12.36 3.87
C ILE A 63 -4.11 12.63 5.09
N VAL A 64 -3.67 11.55 5.73
CA VAL A 64 -2.79 11.61 6.90
C VAL A 64 -1.34 11.77 6.46
N ALA A 65 -0.95 11.07 5.39
CA ALA A 65 0.37 11.13 4.79
C ALA A 65 0.29 10.66 3.33
N GLU A 66 1.20 11.14 2.50
CA GLU A 66 1.43 10.62 1.15
C GLU A 66 2.93 10.62 0.85
N GLY A 67 3.40 9.64 0.09
CA GLY A 67 4.83 9.50 -0.19
C GLY A 67 5.25 8.08 -0.52
N ARG A 68 6.57 7.89 -0.64
CA ARG A 68 7.17 6.57 -0.74
C ARG A 68 6.94 5.76 0.55
N PRO A 69 6.98 4.42 0.50
CA PRO A 69 6.88 3.57 1.69
C PRO A 69 7.78 4.00 2.85
N GLU A 70 9.02 4.41 2.58
CA GLU A 70 9.99 4.85 3.58
C GLU A 70 9.63 6.19 4.24
N GLU A 71 8.92 7.06 3.52
CA GLU A 71 8.44 8.35 3.99
C GLU A 71 7.21 8.16 4.88
N ILE A 72 6.25 7.34 4.44
CA ILE A 72 5.08 6.93 5.24
C ILE A 72 5.53 6.28 6.55
N ALA A 73 6.50 5.38 6.50
CA ALA A 73 7.04 4.71 7.67
C ALA A 73 7.63 5.68 8.73
N LYS A 74 8.04 6.88 8.34
CA LYS A 74 8.57 7.92 9.25
C LYS A 74 7.47 8.84 9.78
N HIS A 75 6.29 8.87 9.17
CA HIS A 75 5.23 9.80 9.52
C HIS A 75 4.61 9.49 10.90
N PRO A 76 4.65 10.41 11.88
CA PRO A 76 4.28 10.11 13.28
C PRO A 76 2.78 9.87 13.47
N HIS A 77 1.94 10.41 12.59
CA HIS A 77 0.48 10.28 12.68
C HIS A 77 -0.10 9.16 11.79
N SER A 78 0.73 8.51 10.97
CA SER A 78 0.30 7.43 10.09
C SER A 78 0.24 6.10 10.84
N GLN A 79 -0.97 5.52 10.97
CA GLN A 79 -1.11 4.17 11.50
C GLN A 79 -0.43 3.16 10.56
N THR A 80 -0.63 3.31 9.26
CA THR A 80 0.03 2.51 8.22
C THR A 80 1.54 2.56 8.38
N GLY A 81 2.12 3.75 8.53
CA GLY A 81 3.54 3.96 8.74
C GLY A 81 4.10 3.26 9.98
N ARG A 82 3.33 3.22 11.09
CA ARG A 82 3.69 2.49 12.31
C ARG A 82 3.89 0.99 12.05
N TYR A 83 3.04 0.37 11.23
CA TYR A 83 3.14 -1.06 10.89
C TYR A 83 4.10 -1.36 9.75
N LEU A 84 4.32 -0.40 8.85
CA LEU A 84 5.23 -0.54 7.73
C LEU A 84 6.71 -0.43 8.16
N ARG A 85 7.00 0.42 9.16
CA ARG A 85 8.37 0.71 9.63
C ARG A 85 9.21 -0.54 9.97
N PRO A 86 8.72 -1.55 10.71
CA PRO A 86 9.51 -2.75 11.03
C PRO A 86 9.88 -3.60 9.82
N LEU A 87 9.15 -3.47 8.69
CA LEU A 87 9.30 -4.31 7.51
C LEU A 87 10.31 -3.78 6.50
N LEU A 88 10.61 -2.47 6.54
CA LEU A 88 11.51 -1.82 5.59
C LEU A 88 13.00 -1.94 5.96
N GLY A 89 13.35 -2.54 7.10
CA GLY A 89 14.74 -2.66 7.55
C GLY A 89 15.39 -1.29 7.85
N LYS A 90 16.58 -1.30 8.48
CA LYS A 90 17.39 -0.07 8.66
C LYS A 90 18.16 0.25 7.39
#